data_AF-A0A699RHH9-F1
#
_entry.id   AF-A0A699RHH9-F1
#
_cell.length_a   1.000
_cell.length_b   1.000
_cell.length_c   1.000
_cell.angle_alpha   90.00
_cell.angle_beta   90.00
_cell.angle_gamma   90.00
#
_symmetry.space_group_name_H-M   'P 1'
#
loop_
_entity.id
_entity.type
_entity.pdbx_description
1 polymer ?
#
loop_
_entity_poly.entity_id
_entity_poly.type
_entity_poly.pdbx_seq_one_letter_code
_entity_poly.pdbx_strand_id
1 'polypeptide(L)'
;LYLVDGKMQYLFDESGRRYLDAFGCIATVSCGHCHPQVLEAIINQTTKLQHTTALYLNRPIVDFAEALASKTPGDLNVVFFTNSGTEANELALLIARLGRIAGFISEAIQGVGGIYELAPGSHFWGFEAQGVVPDIITLAK
;
A
#
# COMPACT_ATOMS: atom_id res chain seq x y z
N LEU A 1 -13.81 -3.51 -23.36
CA LEU A 1 -14.13 -2.47 -22.36
C LEU A 1 -12.99 -1.47 -22.39
N TYR A 2 -13.24 -0.24 -22.82
CA TYR A 2 -12.22 0.81 -22.90
C TYR A 2 -12.58 1.91 -21.91
N LEU A 3 -11.87 1.98 -20.79
CA LEU A 3 -12.17 2.89 -19.70
C LEU A 3 -11.43 4.21 -19.91
N VAL A 4 -12.12 5.34 -19.71
CA VAL A 4 -11.56 6.69 -19.94
C VAL A 4 -11.63 7.59 -18.71
N ASP A 5 -12.47 7.28 -17.73
CA ASP A 5 -12.58 8.06 -16.49
C ASP A 5 -12.92 7.15 -15.29
N GLY A 6 -12.57 7.62 -14.09
CA GLY A 6 -12.77 6.91 -12.83
C GLY A 6 -13.07 7.88 -11.69
N LYS A 7 -14.13 7.58 -10.94
CA LYS A 7 -14.56 8.39 -9.79
C LYS A 7 -15.13 7.51 -8.68
N MET A 8 -14.44 7.47 -7.54
CA MET A 8 -14.75 6.64 -6.38
C MET A 8 -14.98 5.18 -6.83
N GLN A 9 -16.11 4.57 -6.51
CA GLN A 9 -16.45 3.20 -6.90
C GLN A 9 -16.85 3.02 -8.38
N TYR A 10 -16.75 4.06 -9.22
CA TYR A 10 -17.25 4.02 -10.59
C TYR A 10 -16.16 4.22 -11.63
N LEU A 11 -16.33 3.54 -12.75
CA LEU A 11 -15.56 3.67 -13.97
C LEU A 11 -16.48 4.08 -15.13
N PHE A 12 -15.95 4.79 -16.12
CA PHE A 12 -16.69 5.25 -17.29
C PHE A 12 -15.94 4.86 -18.56
N ASP A 13 -16.67 4.35 -19.55
CA ASP A 13 -16.12 4.08 -20.87
C ASP A 13 -16.21 5.30 -21.81
N GLU A 14 -15.65 5.17 -23.01
CA GLU A 14 -15.63 6.23 -24.03
C GLU A 14 -17.02 6.65 -24.52
N SER A 15 -18.03 5.80 -24.33
CA SER A 15 -19.43 6.09 -24.66
C SER A 15 -20.18 6.80 -23.52
N GLY A 16 -19.52 7.00 -22.38
CA GLY A 16 -20.08 7.59 -21.17
C GLY A 16 -20.87 6.61 -20.31
N ARG A 17 -20.82 5.30 -20.61
CA ARG A 17 -21.48 4.28 -19.78
C ARG A 17 -20.70 4.10 -18.48
N ARG A 18 -21.45 4.09 -17.36
CA ARG A 18 -20.93 3.92 -16.01
C ARG A 18 -20.94 2.46 -15.56
N TYR A 19 -19.85 2.03 -14.94
CA TYR A 19 -19.64 0.70 -14.37
C TYR A 19 -19.37 0.83 -12.87
N LEU A 20 -20.01 -0.01 -12.05
CA LEU A 20 -19.61 -0.19 -10.65
C LEU A 20 -18.37 -1.07 -10.63
N ASP A 21 -17.26 -0.55 -10.10
CA ASP A 21 -16.06 -1.33 -9.87
C ASP A 21 -16.15 -2.08 -8.55
N ALA A 22 -16.72 -3.28 -8.61
CA ALA A 22 -16.75 -4.22 -7.47
C ALA A 22 -15.46 -5.06 -7.36
N PHE A 23 -14.46 -4.79 -8.20
CA PHE A 23 -13.18 -5.49 -8.21
C PHE A 23 -12.05 -4.65 -7.63
N GLY A 24 -12.24 -3.32 -7.54
CA GLY A 24 -11.25 -2.35 -7.05
C GLY A 24 -9.98 -2.41 -7.86
N CYS A 25 -10.09 -2.67 -9.18
CA CYS A 25 -9.01 -3.08 -10.07
C CYS A 25 -8.05 -4.08 -9.40
N ILE A 26 -8.32 -5.39 -9.36
CA ILE A 26 -7.48 -6.40 -8.65
C ILE A 26 -7.16 -5.96 -7.20
N ALA A 27 -8.09 -5.31 -6.50
CA ALA A 27 -7.86 -4.77 -5.14
C ALA A 27 -6.71 -3.75 -4.96
N THR A 28 -6.39 -2.90 -5.95
CA THR A 28 -5.48 -1.73 -5.73
C THR A 28 -6.25 -0.50 -5.28
N VAL A 29 -7.49 -0.37 -5.71
CA VAL A 29 -8.24 0.89 -5.65
C VAL A 29 -9.20 0.84 -4.46
N SER A 30 -8.67 0.53 -3.27
CA SER A 30 -9.47 0.33 -2.06
C SER A 30 -10.19 1.60 -1.60
N CYS A 31 -9.55 2.77 -1.78
CA CYS A 31 -10.15 4.07 -1.46
C CYS A 31 -11.04 4.62 -2.60
N GLY A 32 -11.22 3.89 -3.70
CA GLY A 32 -11.91 4.37 -4.89
C GLY A 32 -11.04 5.20 -5.85
N HIS A 33 -11.47 5.25 -7.10
CA HIS A 33 -10.79 5.94 -8.20
C HIS A 33 -10.74 7.45 -7.95
N CYS A 34 -9.58 8.08 -8.18
CA CYS A 34 -9.40 9.53 -8.08
C CYS A 34 -9.90 10.12 -6.74
N HIS A 35 -9.66 9.43 -5.62
CA HIS A 35 -10.08 9.89 -4.30
C HIS A 35 -9.52 11.30 -4.00
N PRO A 36 -10.35 12.31 -3.69
CA PRO A 36 -9.91 13.71 -3.62
C PRO A 36 -8.73 13.96 -2.67
N GLN A 37 -8.72 13.32 -1.49
CA GLN A 37 -7.63 13.47 -0.52
C GLN A 37 -6.32 12.82 -0.99
N VAL A 38 -6.39 11.71 -1.73
CA VAL A 38 -5.21 11.03 -2.27
C VAL A 38 -4.65 11.87 -3.40
N LEU A 39 -5.52 12.33 -4.31
CA LEU A 39 -5.14 13.19 -5.42
C LEU A 39 -4.47 14.49 -4.94
N GLU A 40 -5.05 15.15 -3.94
CA GLU A 40 -4.48 16.37 -3.36
C GLU A 40 -3.09 16.12 -2.76
N ALA A 41 -2.92 15.03 -2.00
CA ALA A 41 -1.62 14.69 -1.42
C ALA A 41 -0.57 14.36 -2.49
N ILE A 42 -0.95 13.68 -3.59
CA ILE A 42 -0.05 13.40 -4.72
C ILE A 42 0.40 14.71 -5.36
N ILE A 43 -0.55 15.58 -5.72
CA ILE A 43 -0.26 16.87 -6.37
C ILE A 43 0.66 17.72 -5.48
N ASN A 44 0.35 17.82 -4.19
CA ASN A 44 1.13 18.58 -3.22
C ASN A 44 2.55 18.05 -3.06
N GLN A 45 2.76 16.73 -3.12
CA GLN A 45 4.10 16.14 -3.03
C GLN A 45 4.87 16.29 -4.35
N THR A 46 4.25 15.93 -5.48
CA THR A 46 4.91 15.96 -6.80
C THR A 46 5.34 17.36 -7.22
N THR A 47 4.56 18.39 -6.87
CA THR A 47 4.94 19.80 -7.13
C THR A 47 6.15 20.27 -6.31
N LYS A 48 6.48 19.59 -5.21
CA LYS A 48 7.63 19.90 -4.34
C LYS A 48 8.83 19.03 -4.65
N LEU A 49 8.62 17.73 -4.77
CA LEU A 49 9.67 16.72 -4.92
C LEU A 49 9.08 15.42 -5.46
N GLN A 50 9.33 15.17 -6.75
CA GLN A 50 8.81 13.99 -7.45
C GLN A 50 9.59 12.71 -7.12
N HIS A 51 10.91 12.77 -7.00
CA HIS A 51 11.74 11.57 -6.82
C HIS A 51 13.04 11.86 -6.05
N THR A 52 13.42 10.93 -5.17
CA THR A 52 14.74 10.84 -4.55
C THR A 52 15.17 9.39 -4.48
N THR A 53 16.48 9.14 -4.57
CA THR A 53 17.05 7.84 -4.21
C THR A 53 16.88 7.59 -2.71
N ALA A 54 16.87 6.32 -2.29
CA ALA A 54 16.83 5.91 -0.89
C ALA A 54 18.05 6.39 -0.07
N LEU A 55 19.11 6.90 -0.72
CA LEU A 55 20.23 7.56 -0.03
C LEU A 55 19.84 8.87 0.65
N TYR A 56 18.75 9.50 0.22
CA TYR A 56 18.25 10.75 0.81
C TYR A 56 16.91 10.50 1.49
N LEU A 57 16.83 10.89 2.76
CA LEU A 57 15.59 10.83 3.51
C LEU A 57 14.68 12.00 3.14
N ASN A 58 13.40 11.71 2.97
CA ASN A 58 12.34 12.69 2.86
C ASN A 58 11.28 12.41 3.95
N ARG A 59 10.57 13.43 4.41
CA ARG A 59 9.63 13.24 5.53
C ARG A 59 8.49 12.24 5.21
N PRO A 60 7.87 12.24 4.01
CA PRO A 60 6.79 11.31 3.67
C PRO A 60 7.12 9.82 3.87
N ILE A 61 8.34 9.38 3.49
CA ILE A 61 8.72 7.97 3.64
C ILE A 61 8.86 7.55 5.11
N VAL A 62 9.29 8.48 5.97
CA VAL A 62 9.43 8.24 7.42
C VAL A 62 8.06 8.20 8.09
N ASP A 63 7.21 9.19 7.82
CA ASP A 63 5.84 9.23 8.38
C ASP A 63 5.05 8.00 7.96
N PHE A 64 5.22 7.55 6.70
CA PHE A 64 4.55 6.35 6.22
C PHE A 64 5.09 5.08 6.89
N ALA A 65 6.41 4.97 7.08
CA ALA A 65 7.00 3.84 7.81
C ALA A 65 6.51 3.77 9.27
N GLU A 66 6.47 4.91 9.98
CA GLU A 66 5.96 5.00 11.35
C GLU A 66 4.47 4.63 11.43
N ALA A 67 3.65 5.19 10.53
CA ALA A 67 2.23 4.89 10.48
C ALA A 67 1.97 3.40 10.21
N LEU A 68 2.79 2.77 9.36
CA LEU A 68 2.63 1.38 8.98
C LEU A 68 3.11 0.42 10.08
N ALA A 69 4.27 0.69 10.69
CA ALA A 69 4.75 -0.03 11.87
C ALA A 69 3.75 0.05 13.05
N SER A 70 3.00 1.15 13.19
CA SER A 70 1.97 1.25 14.23
C SER A 70 0.78 0.29 14.05
N LYS A 71 0.66 -0.36 12.88
CA LYS A 71 -0.43 -1.29 12.53
C LYS A 71 0.02 -2.75 12.47
N THR A 72 1.31 -3.01 12.57
CA THR A 72 1.83 -4.38 12.57
C THR A 72 1.74 -4.98 13.98
N PRO A 73 1.54 -6.30 14.08
CA PRO A 73 1.52 -7.00 15.35
C PRO A 73 2.92 -7.15 15.95
N GLY A 74 2.99 -7.27 17.28
CA GLY A 74 4.24 -7.61 17.99
C GLY A 74 5.34 -6.56 17.81
N ASP A 75 6.57 -7.02 17.60
CA ASP A 75 7.77 -6.17 17.51
C ASP A 75 8.18 -5.84 16.05
N LEU A 76 7.25 -5.97 15.10
CA LEU A 76 7.49 -5.72 13.67
C LEU A 76 7.60 -4.22 13.34
N ASN A 77 8.70 -3.60 13.76
CA ASN A 77 8.92 -2.15 13.70
C ASN A 77 9.85 -1.68 12.56
N VAL A 78 10.28 -2.58 11.69
CA VAL A 78 11.19 -2.26 10.57
C VAL A 78 10.44 -2.36 9.25
N VAL A 79 10.43 -1.28 8.47
CA VAL A 79 9.74 -1.20 7.18
C VAL A 79 10.74 -1.08 6.04
N PHE A 80 10.63 -1.97 5.04
CA PHE A 80 11.30 -1.85 3.75
C PHE A 80 10.28 -1.56 2.66
N PHE A 81 10.58 -0.57 1.81
CA PHE A 81 9.73 -0.23 0.68
C PHE A 81 10.24 -0.86 -0.62
N THR A 82 9.34 -1.46 -1.37
CA THR A 82 9.56 -1.99 -2.72
C THR A 82 8.57 -1.35 -3.70
N ASN A 83 8.77 -1.50 -5.01
CA ASN A 83 7.83 -0.96 -6.01
C ASN A 83 6.71 -1.93 -6.36
N SER A 84 6.84 -3.21 -5.98
CA SER A 84 5.85 -4.24 -6.27
C SER A 84 5.78 -5.31 -5.20
N GLY A 85 4.65 -6.02 -5.16
CA GLY A 85 4.49 -7.23 -4.36
C GLY A 85 5.47 -8.36 -4.69
N THR A 86 5.89 -8.49 -5.96
CA THR A 86 6.93 -9.47 -6.35
C THR A 86 8.27 -9.17 -5.68
N GLU A 87 8.73 -7.92 -5.76
CA GLU A 87 9.94 -7.48 -5.08
C GLU A 87 9.83 -7.67 -3.56
N ALA A 88 8.63 -7.43 -2.98
CA ALA A 88 8.40 -7.64 -1.56
C ALA A 88 8.60 -9.10 -1.15
N ASN A 89 8.06 -10.04 -1.94
CA ASN A 89 8.20 -11.47 -1.68
C ASN A 89 9.65 -11.97 -1.86
N GLU A 90 10.36 -11.49 -2.90
CA GLU A 90 11.77 -11.83 -3.10
C GLU A 90 12.65 -11.32 -1.96
N LEU A 91 12.42 -10.08 -1.53
CA LEU A 91 13.16 -9.48 -0.41
C LEU A 91 12.85 -10.20 0.91
N ALA A 92 11.59 -10.55 1.17
CA ALA A 92 11.23 -11.34 2.35
C ALA A 92 11.94 -12.69 2.37
N LEU A 93 11.99 -13.39 1.24
CA LEU A 93 12.67 -14.67 1.13
C LEU A 93 14.18 -14.53 1.37
N LEU A 94 14.80 -13.45 0.87
CA LEU A 94 16.20 -13.15 1.11
C LEU A 94 16.46 -12.86 2.59
N ILE A 95 15.66 -12.02 3.23
CA ILE A 95 15.77 -11.67 4.65
C ILE A 95 15.61 -12.92 5.53
N ALA A 96 14.61 -13.76 5.24
CA ALA A 96 14.39 -15.02 5.93
C ALA A 96 15.60 -15.96 5.84
N ARG A 97 16.24 -16.07 4.66
CA ARG A 97 17.45 -16.89 4.47
C ARG A 97 18.67 -16.36 5.23
N LEU A 98 18.73 -15.05 5.47
CA LEU A 98 19.81 -14.44 6.26
C LEU A 98 19.61 -14.62 7.78
N GLY A 99 18.52 -15.27 8.22
CA GLY A 99 18.21 -15.46 9.64
C GLY A 99 17.86 -14.17 10.35
N ARG A 100 17.54 -13.10 9.60
CA ARG A 100 17.09 -11.82 10.16
C ARG A 100 15.57 -11.87 10.27
N ILE A 101 15.07 -11.65 11.47
CA ILE A 101 13.67 -11.72 11.85
C ILE A 101 13.25 -10.32 12.31
N ALA A 102 12.00 -9.95 12.03
CA ALA A 102 11.36 -8.65 12.16
C ALA A 102 11.59 -7.69 10.98
N GLY A 103 10.79 -7.86 9.94
CA GLY A 103 10.71 -6.94 8.82
C GLY A 103 9.34 -6.96 8.18
N PHE A 104 8.79 -5.77 7.94
CA PHE A 104 7.58 -5.56 7.18
C PHE A 104 7.97 -4.96 5.82
N ILE A 105 7.41 -5.47 4.73
CA ILE A 105 7.77 -5.04 3.36
C ILE A 105 6.51 -4.62 2.62
N SER A 106 6.47 -3.38 2.13
CA SER A 106 5.31 -2.85 1.40
C SER A 106 5.71 -2.38 0.01
N GLU A 107 4.84 -2.71 -0.94
CA GLU A 107 4.73 -1.98 -2.19
C GLU A 107 4.42 -0.49 -1.89
N ALA A 108 5.27 0.40 -2.40
CA ALA A 108 5.03 1.82 -2.47
C ALA A 108 4.41 2.12 -3.82
N ILE A 109 3.08 2.15 -3.90
CA ILE A 109 2.41 2.74 -5.06
C ILE A 109 2.91 4.18 -5.18
N GLN A 110 3.51 4.50 -6.32
CA GLN A 110 4.07 5.81 -6.64
C GLN A 110 3.06 6.91 -6.28
N GLY A 111 3.40 7.78 -5.33
CA GLY A 111 2.69 9.04 -5.09
C GLY A 111 2.15 9.22 -3.68
N VAL A 112 1.18 8.42 -3.24
CA VAL A 112 0.57 8.49 -1.90
C VAL A 112 0.01 7.12 -1.60
N GLY A 113 0.38 6.55 -0.44
CA GLY A 113 -0.07 5.25 0.03
C GLY A 113 -1.58 5.13 0.03
N GLY A 114 -2.12 4.58 -1.06
CA GLY A 114 -3.52 4.21 -1.23
C GLY A 114 -3.74 2.74 -0.88
N ILE A 115 -3.34 2.33 0.32
CA ILE A 115 -3.84 1.09 0.91
C ILE A 115 -4.36 1.46 2.30
N TYR A 116 -5.57 1.99 2.32
CA TYR A 116 -6.35 2.10 3.54
C TYR A 116 -7.72 1.46 3.32
N GLU A 117 -8.04 0.60 4.28
CA GLU A 117 -9.37 0.10 4.66
C GLU A 117 -9.93 -1.14 3.94
N LEU A 118 -10.06 -2.23 4.70
CA LEU A 118 -11.35 -2.88 5.01
C LEU A 118 -11.15 -4.02 6.02
N ALA A 119 -11.12 -3.68 7.32
CA ALA A 119 -11.51 -4.60 8.38
C ALA A 119 -12.25 -3.81 9.48
N PRO A 120 -13.57 -3.64 9.38
CA PRO A 120 -14.40 -3.21 10.51
C PRO A 120 -14.50 -4.39 11.48
N GLY A 121 -13.46 -4.60 12.27
CA GLY A 121 -13.35 -5.72 13.21
C GLY A 121 -12.32 -5.42 14.30
N SER A 122 -12.24 -6.27 15.32
CA SER A 122 -11.25 -6.16 16.40
C SER A 122 -9.83 -6.53 15.98
N HIS A 123 -9.63 -6.98 14.73
CA HIS A 123 -8.36 -7.46 14.18
C HIS A 123 -8.11 -6.81 12.83
N PHE A 124 -6.90 -6.29 12.65
CA PHE A 124 -6.48 -5.67 11.39
C PHE A 124 -5.98 -6.73 10.41
N TRP A 125 -5.45 -7.85 10.91
CA TRP A 125 -4.88 -8.92 10.10
C TRP A 125 -5.61 -10.26 10.27
N GLY A 126 -5.80 -11.01 9.18
CA GLY A 126 -6.50 -12.29 9.21
C GLY A 126 -5.81 -13.39 10.05
N PHE A 127 -4.48 -13.33 10.21
CA PHE A 127 -3.73 -14.28 11.03
C PHE A 127 -3.87 -14.00 12.54
N GLU A 128 -4.27 -12.77 12.94
CA GLU A 128 -4.48 -12.45 14.37
C GLU A 128 -5.62 -13.28 14.95
N ALA A 129 -6.65 -13.56 14.14
CA ALA A 129 -7.75 -14.45 14.50
C ALA A 129 -7.30 -15.90 14.80
N GLN A 130 -6.08 -16.26 14.39
CA GLN A 130 -5.48 -17.59 14.60
C GLN A 130 -4.46 -17.60 15.75
N GLY A 131 -4.24 -16.47 16.43
CA GLY A 131 -3.24 -16.34 17.50
C GLY A 131 -1.79 -16.41 17.00
N VAL A 132 -1.55 -16.15 15.71
CA VAL A 132 -0.21 -16.19 15.10
C VAL A 132 0.38 -14.78 15.06
N VAL A 133 1.63 -14.64 15.49
CA VAL A 133 2.43 -13.42 15.30
C VAL A 133 3.57 -13.76 14.33
N PRO A 134 3.58 -13.19 13.12
CA PRO A 134 4.60 -13.50 12.13
C PRO A 134 5.92 -12.79 12.42
N ASP A 135 7.01 -13.41 11.96
CA ASP A 135 8.36 -12.86 11.99
C ASP A 135 8.65 -11.88 10.83
N ILE A 136 7.90 -12.02 9.73
CA ILE A 136 7.97 -11.20 8.52
C ILE A 136 6.56 -11.05 7.94
N ILE A 137 6.20 -9.84 7.50
CA ILE A 137 4.96 -9.58 6.76
C ILE A 137 5.30 -8.97 5.41
N THR A 138 4.74 -9.52 4.34
CA THR A 138 4.73 -8.88 3.02
C THR A 138 3.34 -8.32 2.73
N LEU A 139 3.30 -7.04 2.34
CA LEU A 139 2.14 -6.44 1.69
C LEU A 139 2.42 -6.38 0.19
N ALA A 140 1.78 -7.32 -0.49
CA ALA A 140 1.70 -7.42 -1.92
C ALA A 140 0.22 -7.43 -2.29
N LYS A 141 -0.07 -6.92 -3.48
CA LYS A 141 -1.35 -7.13 -4.14
C LYS A 141 -1.26 -8.27 -5.14
#